data_AF-A0A379SLS3-F1
#
_entry.id   AF-A0A379SLS3-F1
#
_cell.length_a   1.000
_cell.length_b   1.000
_cell.length_c   1.000
_cell.angle_alpha   90.00
_cell.angle_beta   90.00
_cell.angle_gamma   90.00
#
_symmetry.space_group_name_H-M   'P 1'
#
loop_
_entity.id
_entity.type
_entity.pdbx_description
1 polymer ?
#
loop_
_entity_poly.entity_id
_entity_poly.type
_entity_poly.pdbx_seq_one_letter_code
_entity_poly.pdbx_strand_id
1 'polypeptide(L)'
;MVFGDGDGEIFNRFTSSIDVVAHELTHGVTETEAGLIYFGQAGALNESLSDVLGSLVKQFHLQQTAGQADWIIGEGLLAKGINGKGLRSMAAPGTAYDDPLLGKRPSARPYAEFY
;
A
#
# COMPACT_ATOMS: atom_id res chain seq x y z
N MET A 1 -2.71 4.88 -16.39
CA MET A 1 -2.70 3.65 -15.58
C MET A 1 -2.26 2.48 -16.44
N VAL A 2 -1.30 1.71 -15.97
CA VAL A 2 -0.80 0.48 -16.60
C VAL A 2 -0.70 -0.57 -15.50
N PHE A 3 -1.20 -1.78 -15.74
CA PHE A 3 -1.19 -2.85 -14.75
C PHE A 3 -0.55 -4.10 -15.33
N GLY A 4 0.36 -4.70 -14.58
CA GLY A 4 0.93 -6.00 -14.91
C GLY A 4 0.01 -7.16 -14.47
N ASP A 5 0.11 -8.29 -15.17
CA ASP A 5 -0.63 -9.51 -14.85
C ASP A 5 -0.05 -10.29 -13.67
N GLY A 6 1.13 -9.90 -13.18
CA GLY A 6 1.87 -10.66 -12.17
C GLY A 6 2.53 -11.91 -12.76
N ASP A 7 3.34 -12.59 -11.96
CA ASP A 7 3.99 -13.87 -12.33
C ASP A 7 3.22 -15.08 -11.79
N GLY A 8 2.29 -14.88 -10.86
CA GLY A 8 1.55 -15.94 -10.18
C GLY A 8 2.35 -16.70 -9.14
N GLU A 9 3.64 -16.37 -8.95
CA GLU A 9 4.55 -17.00 -7.98
C GLU A 9 4.83 -16.08 -6.79
N ILE A 10 5.02 -14.79 -7.04
CA ILE A 10 5.22 -13.75 -6.03
C ILE A 10 4.00 -12.84 -5.98
N PHE A 11 3.54 -12.39 -7.14
CA PHE A 11 2.42 -11.46 -7.26
C PHE A 11 1.31 -12.02 -8.16
N ASN A 12 0.07 -11.89 -7.69
CA ASN A 12 -1.12 -12.00 -8.53
C ASN A 12 -1.22 -10.77 -9.46
N ARG A 13 -2.22 -10.77 -10.35
CA ARG A 13 -2.52 -9.60 -11.20
C ARG A 13 -2.72 -8.33 -10.37
N PHE A 14 -2.11 -7.22 -10.77
CA PHE A 14 -2.14 -5.98 -9.99
C PHE A 14 -3.52 -5.33 -9.90
N THR A 15 -4.47 -5.77 -10.73
CA THR A 15 -5.89 -5.37 -10.68
C THR A 15 -6.71 -6.16 -9.65
N SER A 16 -6.14 -7.15 -8.94
CA SER A 16 -6.88 -7.93 -7.94
C SER A 16 -7.12 -7.19 -6.62
N SER A 17 -6.43 -6.06 -6.39
CA SER A 17 -6.47 -5.29 -5.14
C SER A 17 -7.01 -3.89 -5.41
N ILE A 18 -8.25 -3.61 -4.96
CA ILE A 18 -8.95 -2.34 -5.26
C ILE A 18 -8.23 -1.12 -4.66
N ASP A 19 -7.64 -1.28 -3.49
CA ASP A 19 -6.81 -0.30 -2.79
C ASP A 19 -5.51 0.01 -3.54
N VAL A 20 -4.87 -0.96 -4.20
CA VAL A 20 -3.71 -0.73 -5.07
C VAL A 20 -4.12 0.05 -6.33
N VAL A 21 -5.23 -0.33 -6.96
CA VAL A 21 -5.77 0.42 -8.10
C VAL A 21 -6.07 1.88 -7.72
N ALA A 22 -6.69 2.08 -6.56
CA ALA A 22 -7.02 3.41 -6.05
C ALA A 22 -5.78 4.21 -5.58
N HIS A 23 -4.76 3.56 -5.03
CA HIS A 23 -3.46 4.16 -4.70
C HIS A 23 -2.82 4.79 -5.95
N GLU A 24 -2.72 4.02 -7.03
CA GLU A 24 -2.11 4.50 -8.27
C GLU A 24 -2.91 5.64 -8.93
N LEU A 25 -4.25 5.59 -8.85
CA LEU A 25 -5.10 6.71 -9.30
C LEU A 25 -4.94 7.95 -8.41
N THR A 26 -4.67 7.78 -7.12
CA THR A 26 -4.50 8.88 -6.17
C THR A 26 -3.25 9.70 -6.46
N HIS A 27 -2.19 9.11 -7.04
CA HIS A 27 -1.05 9.89 -7.50
C HIS A 27 -1.46 11.00 -8.47
N GLY A 28 -2.42 10.73 -9.36
CA GLY A 28 -2.97 11.75 -10.27
C GLY A 28 -3.69 12.89 -9.54
N VAL A 29 -4.40 12.60 -8.45
CA VAL A 29 -5.02 13.63 -7.59
C VAL A 29 -3.95 14.45 -6.89
N THR A 30 -2.94 13.81 -6.32
CA THR A 30 -1.82 14.51 -5.67
C THR A 30 -1.07 15.39 -6.66
N GLU A 31 -0.89 14.94 -7.90
CA GLU A 31 -0.24 15.70 -8.97
C GLU A 31 -1.02 16.96 -9.36
N THR A 32 -2.36 16.88 -9.47
CA THR A 32 -3.19 18.05 -9.86
C THR A 32 -3.43 19.04 -8.73
N GLU A 33 -3.27 18.62 -7.48
CA GLU A 33 -3.53 19.46 -6.29
C GLU A 33 -2.24 19.95 -5.64
N ALA A 34 -1.71 19.21 -4.66
CA ALA A 34 -0.57 19.65 -3.85
C ALA A 34 0.78 19.56 -4.58
N GLY A 35 0.88 18.74 -5.63
CA GLY A 35 2.10 18.58 -6.41
C GLY A 35 3.31 18.11 -5.59
N LEU A 36 3.09 17.24 -4.60
CA LEU A 36 4.15 16.78 -3.69
C LEU A 36 5.25 16.06 -4.48
N ILE A 37 6.44 16.67 -4.53
CA ILE A 37 7.60 16.09 -5.23
C ILE A 37 7.95 14.74 -4.63
N TYR A 38 8.36 13.81 -5.49
CA TYR A 38 8.69 12.44 -5.10
C TYR A 38 10.09 12.34 -4.48
N PHE A 39 10.33 13.11 -3.40
CA PHE A 39 11.62 13.20 -2.73
C PHE A 39 11.50 13.49 -1.23
N GLY A 40 12.35 12.86 -0.43
CA GLY A 40 12.40 13.08 1.02
C GLY A 40 11.04 12.89 1.71
N GLN A 41 10.72 13.78 2.65
CA GLN A 41 9.44 13.75 3.37
C GLN A 41 8.23 14.06 2.46
N ALA A 42 8.40 14.90 1.43
CA ALA A 42 7.32 15.19 0.49
C ALA A 42 6.91 13.94 -0.30
N GLY A 43 7.90 13.14 -0.74
CA GLY A 43 7.64 11.86 -1.41
C GLY A 43 6.99 10.84 -0.47
N ALA A 44 7.44 10.77 0.78
CA ALA A 44 6.80 9.92 1.78
C ALA A 44 5.33 10.31 2.06
N LEU A 45 5.03 11.61 2.07
CA LEU A 45 3.65 12.11 2.18
C LEU A 45 2.82 11.80 0.93
N ASN A 46 3.40 11.89 -0.27
CA ASN A 46 2.74 11.52 -1.52
C ASN A 46 2.28 10.04 -1.48
N GLU A 47 3.19 9.12 -1.15
CA GLU A 47 2.87 7.70 -0.96
C GLU A 47 1.81 7.48 0.14
N SER A 48 1.95 8.19 1.26
CA SER A 48 1.00 8.07 2.37
C SER A 48 -0.40 8.53 1.98
N LEU A 49 -0.54 9.60 1.18
CA LEU A 49 -1.86 10.04 0.71
C LEU A 49 -2.50 8.99 -0.19
N SER A 50 -1.71 8.37 -1.07
CA SER A 50 -2.17 7.27 -1.91
C SER A 50 -2.61 6.04 -1.10
N ASP A 51 -1.89 5.65 -0.05
CA ASP A 51 -2.30 4.57 0.88
C ASP A 51 -3.59 4.90 1.64
N VAL A 52 -3.73 6.14 2.13
CA VAL A 52 -4.94 6.60 2.84
C VAL A 52 -6.15 6.52 1.93
N LEU A 53 -6.09 7.13 0.75
CA LEU A 53 -7.22 7.17 -0.17
C LEU A 53 -7.53 5.79 -0.77
N GLY A 54 -6.51 4.99 -1.05
CA GLY A 54 -6.69 3.59 -1.44
C GLY A 54 -7.46 2.77 -0.39
N SER A 55 -7.08 2.92 0.88
CA SER A 55 -7.78 2.28 2.00
C SER A 55 -9.22 2.76 2.15
N LEU A 56 -9.45 4.07 2.00
CA LEU A 56 -10.80 4.65 2.08
C LEU A 56 -11.70 4.18 0.93
N VAL A 57 -11.17 4.00 -0.28
CA VAL A 57 -11.91 3.42 -1.41
C VAL A 57 -12.32 1.98 -1.10
N LYS A 58 -11.39 1.16 -0.59
CA LYS A 58 -11.70 -0.22 -0.18
C LYS A 58 -12.78 -0.26 0.92
N GLN A 59 -12.62 0.56 1.96
CA GLN A 59 -13.60 0.67 3.06
C GLN A 59 -14.97 1.12 2.55
N PHE A 60 -15.01 2.12 1.67
CA PHE A 60 -16.24 2.59 1.05
C PHE A 60 -16.89 1.48 0.21
N HIS A 61 -16.13 0.77 -0.63
CA HIS A 61 -16.65 -0.32 -1.44
C HIS A 61 -17.26 -1.44 -0.60
N LEU A 62 -16.62 -1.78 0.53
CA LEU A 62 -17.05 -2.84 1.44
C LEU A 62 -18.02 -2.37 2.54
N GLN A 63 -18.38 -1.07 2.56
CA GLN A 63 -19.22 -0.45 3.59
C GLN A 63 -18.72 -0.69 5.02
N GLN A 64 -17.40 -0.60 5.21
CA GLN A 64 -16.74 -0.83 6.49
C GLN A 64 -16.62 0.45 7.30
N THR A 65 -16.82 0.33 8.61
CA THR A 65 -16.34 1.31 9.58
C THR A 65 -14.82 1.17 9.77
N ALA A 66 -14.18 2.19 10.35
CA ALA A 66 -12.75 2.17 10.63
C ALA A 66 -12.29 0.97 11.48
N GLY A 67 -13.14 0.49 12.39
CA GLY A 67 -12.84 -0.68 13.24
C GLY A 67 -13.01 -2.03 12.55
N GLN A 68 -13.66 -2.07 11.39
CA GLN A 68 -13.84 -3.28 10.57
C GLN A 68 -12.79 -3.38 9.45
N ALA A 69 -12.17 -2.26 9.09
CA ALA A 69 -11.18 -2.20 8.03
C ALA A 69 -9.90 -2.97 8.40
N ASP A 70 -9.30 -3.66 7.44
CA ASP A 70 -8.06 -4.43 7.63
C ASP A 70 -6.81 -3.55 7.76
N TRP A 71 -6.82 -2.35 7.16
CA TRP A 71 -5.68 -1.42 7.08
C TRP A 71 -4.43 -2.04 6.44
N ILE A 72 -4.62 -2.98 5.50
CA ILE A 72 -3.58 -3.63 4.71
C ILE A 72 -3.63 -3.10 3.29
N ILE A 73 -2.49 -2.64 2.79
CA ILE A 73 -2.32 -2.23 1.39
C ILE A 73 -1.87 -3.44 0.57
N GLY A 74 -2.60 -3.77 -0.48
CA GLY A 74 -2.30 -4.90 -1.36
C GLY A 74 -2.76 -6.24 -0.80
N GLU A 75 -3.86 -6.29 -0.03
CA GLU A 75 -4.43 -7.55 0.41
C GLU A 75 -4.83 -8.41 -0.80
N GLY A 76 -4.37 -9.67 -0.83
CA GLY A 76 -4.63 -10.59 -1.94
C GLY A 76 -3.76 -10.34 -3.18
N LEU A 77 -2.85 -9.36 -3.16
CA LEU A 77 -1.86 -9.18 -4.22
C LEU A 77 -0.73 -10.21 -4.14
N LEU A 78 -0.31 -10.60 -2.93
CA LEU A 78 0.73 -11.62 -2.75
C LEU A 78 0.19 -13.00 -3.15
N ALA A 79 0.97 -13.73 -3.94
CA ALA A 79 0.61 -15.06 -4.41
C ALA A 79 0.60 -16.08 -3.28
N LYS A 80 -0.10 -17.21 -3.50
CA LYS A 80 -0.15 -18.30 -2.53
C LYS A 80 1.26 -18.88 -2.35
N GLY A 81 1.75 -18.90 -1.11
CA GLY A 81 3.08 -19.40 -0.77
C GLY A 81 4.01 -18.32 -0.23
N ILE A 82 3.69 -17.05 -0.47
CA ILE A 82 4.38 -15.91 0.13
C ILE A 82 3.85 -15.67 1.56
N ASN A 83 4.75 -15.57 2.53
CA ASN A 83 4.42 -15.26 3.92
C ASN A 83 4.20 -13.75 4.14
N GLY A 84 3.01 -13.28 3.76
CA GLY A 84 2.61 -11.89 3.97
C GLY A 84 1.10 -11.68 3.88
N LYS A 85 0.64 -10.58 4.47
CA LYS A 85 -0.76 -10.12 4.39
C LYS A 85 -1.01 -9.18 3.21
N GLY A 86 0.04 -8.46 2.81
CA GLY A 86 0.03 -7.46 1.75
C GLY A 86 1.38 -6.73 1.69
N LEU A 87 1.44 -5.62 0.96
CA LEU A 87 2.67 -4.83 0.81
C LEU A 87 2.99 -4.01 2.06
N ARG A 88 1.96 -3.40 2.68
CA ARG A 88 2.07 -2.51 3.84
C ARG A 88 0.92 -2.75 4.82
N SER A 89 1.13 -2.37 6.07
CA SER A 89 0.07 -2.23 7.07
C SER A 89 0.10 -0.79 7.57
N MET A 90 -1.05 -0.11 7.48
CA MET A 90 -1.20 1.25 8.03
C MET A 90 -1.38 1.20 9.56
N ALA A 91 -2.02 0.14 10.08
CA ALA A 91 -2.22 -0.04 11.51
C ALA A 91 -0.93 -0.46 12.26
N ALA A 92 -0.07 -1.25 11.62
CA ALA A 92 1.20 -1.72 12.19
C ALA A 92 2.33 -1.72 11.13
N PRO A 93 2.93 -0.55 10.82
CA PRO A 93 4.01 -0.47 9.85
C PRO A 93 5.18 -1.40 10.17
N GLY A 94 5.68 -2.12 9.15
CA GLY A 94 6.76 -3.10 9.30
C GLY A 94 6.30 -4.55 9.55
N THR A 95 4.99 -4.82 9.68
CA THR A 95 4.48 -6.17 9.97
C THR A 95 3.71 -6.80 8.80
N ALA A 96 3.82 -6.26 7.59
CA ALA A 96 3.00 -6.70 6.45
C ALA A 96 3.44 -8.06 5.87
N TYR A 97 4.74 -8.34 5.85
CA TYR A 97 5.32 -9.60 5.38
C TYR A 97 6.67 -9.90 6.05
N ASP A 98 7.00 -11.18 6.12
CA ASP A 98 8.29 -11.72 6.58
C ASP A 98 8.54 -13.05 5.87
N ASP A 99 9.10 -12.98 4.66
CA ASP A 99 9.14 -14.10 3.71
C ASP A 99 10.58 -14.34 3.20
N PRO A 100 11.02 -15.60 2.98
CA PRO A 100 12.37 -15.86 2.50
C PRO A 100 12.72 -15.25 1.13
N LEU A 101 11.73 -15.07 0.24
CA LEU A 101 11.93 -14.49 -1.09
C LEU A 101 11.83 -12.97 -1.07
N LEU A 102 10.85 -12.42 -0.36
CA LEU A 102 10.65 -10.96 -0.25
C LEU A 102 11.49 -10.28 0.83
N GLY A 103 12.11 -11.06 1.72
CA GLY A 103 12.70 -10.59 2.95
C GLY A 103 11.64 -10.14 3.96
N LYS A 104 12.07 -9.34 4.93
CA LYS A 104 11.20 -8.77 5.95
C LYS A 104 10.85 -7.32 5.62
N ARG A 105 9.58 -6.95 5.79
CA ARG A 105 9.15 -5.56 5.61
C ARG A 105 9.93 -4.64 6.56
N PRO A 106 10.61 -3.61 6.05
CA PRO A 106 11.26 -2.63 6.92
C PRO A 106 10.23 -1.88 7.76
N SER A 107 10.51 -1.69 9.05
CA SER A 107 9.74 -0.78 9.90
C SER A 107 10.04 0.67 9.50
N ALA A 108 9.05 1.55 9.67
CA ALA A 108 9.34 2.98 9.62
C ALA A 108 10.37 3.33 10.70
N ARG A 109 11.32 4.22 10.37
CA ARG A 109 12.21 4.76 11.38
C ARG A 109 11.41 5.68 12.31
N PRO A 110 11.65 5.65 13.64
CA PRO A 110 11.10 6.65 14.54
C PRO A 110 11.45 8.06 14.06
N TYR A 111 10.55 9.03 14.26
CA TYR A 111 10.78 10.43 13.88
C TYR A 111 12.11 10.98 14.47
N ALA A 112 12.48 10.51 15.67
CA ALA A 112 13.70 10.88 16.36
C ALA A 112 15.00 10.47 15.64
N GLU A 113 14.95 9.55 14.68
CA GLU A 113 16.12 9.06 13.94
C GLU A 113 16.30 9.73 12.57
N PHE A 114 15.48 10.75 12.25
CA PHE A 114 15.63 11.53 11.01
C PHE A 114 16.52 12.78 11.17
N TYR A 115 16.98 13.07 12.39
CA TYR A 115 17.86 14.19 12.75
C TYR A 115 19.03 13.70 13.61
#